data_AF-A0A9P8FV72-F1
#
_entry.id   AF-A0A9P8FV72-F1
#
_cell.length_a   1.000
_cell.length_b   1.000
_cell.length_c   1.000
_cell.angle_alpha   90.00
_cell.angle_beta   90.00
_cell.angle_gamma   90.00
#
_symmetry.space_group_name_H-M   'P 1'
#
loop_
_entity.id
_entity.type
_entity.pdbx_description
1 polymer ?
#
loop_
_entity_poly.entity_id
_entity_poly.type
_entity_poly.pdbx_seq_one_letter_code
_entity_poly.pdbx_strand_id
1 'polypeptide(L)'
;MSTMSLNERLDKIRSQPKLSGMQQTAVVLGAVEDTLRAQNAEQTPTAYFAALLSLLAQFDMANKEVAYAVVYLLDLVTPHVPAPLLRSKFSQILGSLAPALTHPEAEAPLLRSSIGCLESLLVAQDAQAWALPASSLSPRRAVSGLLGLAADHRPKVRKRAQDALSNVLKNPPPSPSLDHPASDMAAETSMRLLQDAAEKSAKAKKAKKGAKEQENDPALMHALQLVKVIATAANGWPSRKIDSLCELLLAISKSSHEFL
;
A
#
# COMPACT_ATOMS: atom_id res chain seq x y z
N MET A 1 15.45 15.77 -5.13
CA MET A 1 14.55 15.65 -6.30
C MET A 1 13.32 16.48 -6.00
N SER A 2 13.08 17.56 -6.75
CA SER A 2 11.88 18.39 -6.56
C SER A 2 10.65 17.55 -6.84
N THR A 3 9.83 17.30 -5.81
CA THR A 3 8.54 16.60 -5.96
C THR A 3 7.62 17.46 -6.81
N MET A 4 7.24 17.00 -8.01
CA MET A 4 6.26 17.72 -8.85
C MET A 4 5.01 18.03 -8.04
N SER A 5 4.54 19.27 -8.15
CA SER A 5 3.30 19.74 -7.51
C SER A 5 2.08 19.04 -8.11
N LEU A 6 0.95 19.07 -7.39
CA LEU A 6 -0.31 18.50 -7.87
C LEU A 6 -0.71 19.10 -9.22
N ASN A 7 -0.64 20.43 -9.35
CA ASN A 7 -1.04 21.12 -10.58
C ASN A 7 -0.22 20.65 -11.78
N GLU A 8 1.11 20.53 -11.64
CA GLU A 8 1.96 20.03 -12.73
C GLU A 8 1.62 18.59 -13.14
N ARG A 9 1.20 17.75 -12.19
CA ARG A 9 0.77 16.37 -12.50
C ARG A 9 -0.57 16.35 -13.22
N LEU A 10 -1.52 17.19 -12.80
CA LEU A 10 -2.81 17.34 -13.47
C LEU A 10 -2.64 17.91 -14.88
N ASP A 11 -1.78 18.92 -15.05
CA ASP A 11 -1.44 19.49 -16.37
C ASP A 11 -0.88 18.45 -17.34
N LYS A 12 0.01 17.57 -16.87
CA LYS A 12 0.51 16.46 -17.68
C LYS A 12 -0.58 15.51 -18.15
N ILE A 13 -1.58 15.26 -17.31
CA ILE A 13 -2.74 14.42 -17.67
C ILE A 13 -3.60 15.14 -18.70
N ARG A 14 -3.81 16.46 -18.55
CA ARG A 14 -4.56 17.29 -19.53
C ARG A 14 -3.88 17.29 -20.90
N SER A 15 -2.55 17.34 -20.94
CA SER A 15 -1.77 17.44 -22.18
C SER A 15 -1.50 16.10 -22.87
N GLN A 16 -1.98 14.97 -22.32
CA GLN A 16 -1.63 13.65 -22.87
C GLN A 16 -2.34 13.36 -24.21
N PRO A 17 -1.66 12.74 -25.19
CA PRO A 17 -2.27 12.37 -26.46
C PRO A 17 -3.40 11.36 -26.27
N LYS A 18 -4.47 11.53 -27.06
CA LYS A 18 -5.66 10.65 -27.06
C LYS A 18 -5.35 9.18 -27.38
N LEU A 19 -4.18 8.83 -27.92
CA LEU A 19 -3.79 7.44 -28.24
C LEU A 19 -3.02 6.72 -27.12
N SER A 20 -2.87 7.34 -25.94
CA SER A 20 -2.12 6.74 -24.83
C SER A 20 -3.01 5.90 -23.92
N GLY A 21 -2.46 4.88 -23.26
CA GLY A 21 -3.17 4.05 -22.26
C GLY A 21 -3.64 4.80 -21.00
N MET A 22 -3.45 6.13 -20.94
CA MET A 22 -3.96 7.02 -19.89
C MET A 22 -5.10 7.93 -20.37
N GLN A 23 -5.61 7.73 -21.59
CA GLN A 23 -6.69 8.53 -22.17
C GLN A 23 -7.91 8.63 -21.24
N GLN A 24 -8.31 7.51 -20.63
CA GLN A 24 -9.47 7.49 -19.74
C GLN A 24 -9.27 8.34 -18.48
N THR A 25 -8.02 8.49 -18.01
CA THR A 25 -7.71 9.38 -16.90
C THR A 25 -7.94 10.84 -17.25
N ALA A 26 -7.55 11.27 -18.46
CA ALA A 26 -7.81 12.63 -18.94
C ALA A 26 -9.32 12.90 -19.13
N VAL A 27 -10.07 11.92 -19.64
CA VAL A 27 -11.53 12.03 -19.79
C VAL A 27 -12.21 12.19 -18.43
N VAL A 28 -11.86 11.35 -17.45
CA VAL A 28 -12.43 11.44 -16.10
C VAL A 28 -12.04 12.75 -15.42
N LEU A 29 -10.78 13.20 -15.55
CA LEU A 29 -10.34 14.48 -15.01
C LEU A 29 -11.14 15.64 -15.61
N GLY A 30 -11.32 15.68 -16.93
CA GLY A 30 -12.13 16.69 -17.60
C GLY A 30 -13.57 16.70 -17.11
N ALA A 31 -14.20 15.53 -16.98
CA ALA A 31 -15.57 15.42 -16.46
C ALA A 31 -15.70 15.93 -15.01
N VAL A 32 -14.69 15.67 -14.16
CA VAL A 32 -14.64 16.23 -12.80
C VAL A 32 -14.52 17.75 -12.85
N GLU A 33 -13.63 18.29 -13.69
CA GLU A 33 -13.42 19.74 -13.81
C GLU A 33 -14.64 20.48 -14.36
N ASP A 34 -15.34 19.90 -15.33
CA ASP A 34 -16.59 20.42 -15.87
C ASP A 34 -17.70 20.42 -14.81
N THR A 35 -17.76 19.36 -13.99
CA THR A 35 -18.70 19.29 -12.85
C THR A 35 -18.41 20.39 -11.82
N LEU A 36 -17.14 20.60 -11.47
CA LEU A 36 -16.73 21.66 -10.54
C LEU A 36 -17.05 23.05 -11.11
N ARG A 37 -16.80 23.27 -12.42
CA ARG A 37 -17.12 24.53 -13.10
C ARG A 37 -18.63 24.78 -13.13
N ALA A 38 -19.44 23.77 -13.43
CA ALA A 38 -20.89 23.87 -13.43
C ALA A 38 -21.47 24.21 -12.04
N GLN A 39 -20.78 23.79 -10.97
CA GLN A 39 -21.13 24.10 -9.59
C GLN A 39 -20.54 25.43 -9.08
N ASN A 40 -19.84 26.20 -9.94
CA ASN A 40 -19.07 27.38 -9.56
C ASN A 40 -18.09 27.12 -8.38
N ALA A 41 -17.56 25.91 -8.29
CA ALA A 41 -16.62 25.52 -7.25
C ALA A 41 -15.18 25.80 -7.70
N GLU A 42 -14.36 26.30 -6.79
CA GLU A 42 -12.92 26.45 -7.02
C GLU A 42 -12.25 25.06 -7.13
N GLN A 43 -11.35 24.90 -8.09
CA GLN A 43 -10.63 23.64 -8.37
C GLN A 43 -9.51 23.38 -7.35
N THR A 44 -9.90 23.23 -6.09
CA THR A 44 -8.99 22.91 -4.98
C THR A 44 -8.79 21.39 -4.87
N PRO A 45 -7.71 20.91 -4.22
CA PRO A 45 -7.53 19.48 -3.96
C PRO A 45 -8.73 18.85 -3.24
N THR A 46 -9.35 19.61 -2.32
CA THR A 46 -10.55 19.18 -1.59
C THR A 46 -11.75 19.02 -2.51
N ALA A 47 -11.94 19.93 -3.47
CA ALA A 47 -13.02 19.85 -4.45
C ALA A 47 -12.84 18.65 -5.38
N TYR A 48 -11.62 18.43 -5.90
CA TYR A 48 -11.29 17.23 -6.67
C TYR A 48 -11.56 15.95 -5.88
N PHE A 49 -11.11 15.90 -4.62
CA PHE A 49 -11.33 14.75 -3.75
C PHE A 49 -12.81 14.45 -3.54
N ALA A 50 -13.64 15.46 -3.26
CA ALA A 50 -15.08 15.29 -3.06
C ALA A 50 -15.80 14.77 -4.32
N ALA A 51 -15.44 15.31 -5.49
CA ALA A 51 -15.99 14.86 -6.78
C ALA A 51 -15.57 13.42 -7.09
N LEU A 52 -14.29 13.09 -6.95
CA LEU A 52 -13.76 11.74 -7.18
C LEU A 52 -14.33 10.71 -6.18
N LEU A 53 -14.57 11.12 -4.93
CA LEU A 53 -15.20 10.25 -3.93
C LEU A 53 -16.65 9.90 -4.31
N SER A 54 -17.38 10.84 -4.91
CA SER A 54 -18.73 10.61 -5.43
C SER A 54 -18.71 9.61 -6.60
N LEU A 55 -17.70 9.69 -7.48
CA LEU A 55 -17.49 8.70 -8.54
C LEU A 55 -17.09 7.33 -7.99
N LEU A 56 -16.24 7.29 -6.94
CA LEU A 56 -15.86 6.06 -6.25
C LEU A 56 -17.04 5.38 -5.54
N ALA A 57 -18.08 6.12 -5.15
CA ALA A 57 -19.29 5.51 -4.59
C ALA A 57 -20.09 4.73 -5.65
N GLN A 58 -19.91 5.06 -6.93
CA GLN A 58 -20.51 4.38 -8.09
C GLN A 58 -19.58 3.33 -8.68
N PHE A 59 -18.52 2.98 -7.96
CA PHE A 59 -17.45 2.09 -8.42
C PHE A 59 -18.00 0.70 -8.72
N ASP A 60 -17.98 0.36 -10.01
CA ASP A 60 -18.23 -0.98 -10.51
C ASP A 60 -16.97 -1.48 -11.22
N MET A 61 -16.53 -2.70 -10.86
CA MET A 61 -15.39 -3.37 -11.46
C MET A 61 -15.65 -3.79 -12.92
N ALA A 62 -16.88 -3.62 -13.43
CA ALA A 62 -17.22 -3.82 -14.83
C ALA A 62 -16.41 -2.91 -15.78
N ASN A 63 -16.14 -1.65 -15.41
CA ASN A 63 -15.34 -0.73 -16.22
C ASN A 63 -13.97 -0.46 -15.57
N LYS A 64 -13.02 -1.34 -15.85
CA LYS A 64 -11.68 -1.31 -15.25
C LYS A 64 -10.89 -0.03 -15.56
N GLU A 65 -11.05 0.55 -16.74
CA GLU A 65 -10.31 1.76 -17.14
C GLU A 65 -10.81 2.99 -16.38
N VAL A 66 -12.13 3.13 -16.21
CA VAL A 66 -12.73 4.20 -15.39
C VAL A 66 -12.37 4.01 -13.92
N ALA A 67 -12.48 2.77 -13.41
CA ALA A 67 -12.10 2.42 -12.05
C ALA A 67 -10.65 2.81 -11.76
N TYR A 68 -9.72 2.44 -12.65
CA TYR A 68 -8.33 2.84 -12.55
C TYR A 68 -8.15 4.35 -12.58
N ALA A 69 -8.78 5.07 -13.52
CA ALA A 69 -8.69 6.51 -13.63
C ALA A 69 -9.13 7.25 -12.35
N VAL A 70 -10.27 6.85 -11.77
CA VAL A 70 -10.79 7.45 -10.53
C VAL A 70 -9.83 7.20 -9.36
N VAL A 71 -9.37 5.95 -9.18
CA VAL A 71 -8.48 5.60 -8.05
C VAL A 71 -7.10 6.23 -8.22
N TYR A 72 -6.60 6.35 -9.45
CA TYR A 72 -5.33 7.04 -9.74
C TYR A 72 -5.42 8.54 -9.45
N LEU A 73 -6.51 9.21 -9.83
CA LEU A 73 -6.72 10.61 -9.49
C LEU A 73 -6.88 10.80 -7.97
N LEU A 74 -7.53 9.87 -7.26
CA LEU A 74 -7.59 9.89 -5.80
C LEU A 74 -6.21 9.73 -5.16
N ASP A 75 -5.38 8.80 -5.64
CA ASP A 75 -3.97 8.65 -5.20
C ASP A 75 -3.18 9.96 -5.36
N LEU A 76 -3.36 10.65 -6.49
CA LEU A 76 -2.71 11.94 -6.72
C LEU A 76 -3.19 13.06 -5.81
N VAL A 77 -4.49 13.11 -5.52
CA VAL A 77 -5.10 14.23 -4.79
C VAL A 77 -5.01 14.05 -3.27
N THR A 78 -5.15 12.82 -2.77
CA THR A 78 -5.22 12.54 -1.32
C THR A 78 -4.05 13.11 -0.48
N PRO A 79 -2.78 13.15 -0.93
CA PRO A 79 -1.69 13.77 -0.17
C PRO A 79 -1.87 15.28 0.06
N HIS A 80 -2.72 15.93 -0.73
CA HIS A 80 -2.96 17.39 -0.69
C HIS A 80 -4.27 17.77 0.01
N VAL A 81 -5.00 16.79 0.56
CA VAL A 81 -6.29 16.97 1.24
C VAL A 81 -6.06 17.10 2.75
N PRO A 82 -6.79 17.98 3.46
CA PRO A 82 -6.67 18.09 4.91
C PRO A 82 -6.92 16.77 5.65
N ALA A 83 -6.04 16.43 6.59
CA ALA A 83 -6.11 15.19 7.37
C ALA A 83 -7.47 14.93 8.06
N PRO A 84 -8.19 15.93 8.62
CA PRO A 84 -9.52 15.69 9.20
C PRO A 84 -10.53 15.14 8.18
N LEU A 85 -10.47 15.61 6.93
CA LEU A 85 -11.36 15.14 5.87
C LEU A 85 -11.02 13.70 5.49
N LEU A 86 -9.73 13.39 5.28
CA LEU A 86 -9.26 12.03 5.02
C LEU A 86 -9.69 11.04 6.11
N ARG A 87 -9.58 11.44 7.39
CA ARG A 87 -10.06 10.64 8.52
C ARG A 87 -11.56 10.37 8.45
N SER A 88 -12.37 11.41 8.26
CA SER A 88 -13.84 11.27 8.20
C SER A 88 -14.33 10.39 7.05
N LYS A 89 -13.56 10.27 5.97
CA LYS A 89 -13.91 9.46 4.78
C LYS A 89 -13.17 8.12 4.70
N PHE A 90 -12.33 7.80 5.69
CA PHE A 90 -11.48 6.61 5.69
C PHE A 90 -12.29 5.33 5.45
N SER A 91 -13.29 5.05 6.28
CA SER A 91 -14.05 3.79 6.21
C SER A 91 -14.82 3.66 4.89
N GLN A 92 -15.35 4.77 4.37
CA GLN A 92 -16.02 4.80 3.07
C GLN A 92 -15.03 4.42 1.96
N ILE A 93 -13.86 5.06 1.91
CA ILE A 93 -12.88 4.82 0.86
C ILE A 93 -12.28 3.41 0.97
N LEU A 94 -11.94 2.96 2.18
CA LEU A 94 -11.45 1.60 2.40
C LEU A 94 -12.48 0.56 1.98
N GLY A 95 -13.77 0.78 2.29
CA GLY A 95 -14.86 -0.08 1.85
C GLY A 95 -14.96 -0.19 0.32
N SER A 96 -14.85 0.94 -0.38
CA SER A 96 -14.87 0.97 -1.85
C SER A 96 -13.62 0.36 -2.50
N LEU A 97 -12.43 0.52 -1.88
CA LEU A 97 -11.18 -0.04 -2.42
C LEU A 97 -10.97 -1.51 -2.08
N ALA A 98 -11.61 -2.03 -1.02
CA ALA A 98 -11.40 -3.39 -0.55
C ALA A 98 -11.58 -4.46 -1.65
N PRO A 99 -12.64 -4.43 -2.49
CA PRO A 99 -12.79 -5.39 -3.58
C PRO A 99 -11.60 -5.39 -4.54
N ALA A 100 -11.10 -4.22 -4.94
CA ALA A 100 -9.95 -4.10 -5.82
C ALA A 100 -8.66 -4.63 -5.18
N LEU A 101 -8.47 -4.42 -3.87
CA LEU A 101 -7.29 -4.85 -3.13
C LEU A 101 -7.25 -6.36 -2.86
N THR A 102 -8.41 -7.02 -2.79
CA THR A 102 -8.51 -8.45 -2.47
C THR A 102 -8.77 -9.34 -3.69
N HIS A 103 -9.14 -8.76 -4.84
CA HIS A 103 -9.44 -9.54 -6.03
C HIS A 103 -8.14 -10.13 -6.63
N PRO A 104 -8.03 -11.47 -6.81
CA PRO A 104 -6.81 -12.10 -7.31
C PRO A 104 -6.32 -11.55 -8.66
N GLU A 105 -7.27 -11.32 -9.58
CA GLU A 105 -7.01 -10.79 -10.92
C GLU A 105 -7.05 -9.26 -11.01
N ALA A 106 -6.95 -8.54 -9.89
CA ALA A 106 -6.89 -7.08 -9.92
C ALA A 106 -5.64 -6.61 -10.68
N GLU A 107 -5.79 -5.65 -11.57
CA GLU A 107 -4.68 -5.19 -12.41
C GLU A 107 -3.63 -4.42 -11.62
N ALA A 108 -2.36 -4.63 -11.96
CA ALA A 108 -1.23 -4.03 -11.23
C ALA A 108 -1.26 -2.49 -11.17
N PRO A 109 -1.70 -1.74 -12.20
CA PRO A 109 -1.88 -0.29 -12.09
C PRO A 109 -2.92 0.11 -11.04
N LEU A 110 -4.10 -0.53 -11.05
CA LEU A 110 -5.17 -0.27 -10.09
C LEU A 110 -4.72 -0.54 -8.66
N LEU A 111 -4.03 -1.66 -8.41
CA LEU A 111 -3.50 -1.99 -7.09
C LEU A 111 -2.49 -0.95 -6.61
N ARG A 112 -1.57 -0.50 -7.46
CA ARG A 112 -0.58 0.51 -7.08
C ARG A 112 -1.21 1.85 -6.70
N SER A 113 -2.21 2.30 -7.46
CA SER A 113 -2.97 3.51 -7.13
C SER A 113 -3.78 3.33 -5.86
N SER A 114 -4.40 2.16 -5.66
CA SER A 114 -5.16 1.84 -4.44
C SER A 114 -4.26 1.86 -3.20
N ILE A 115 -3.05 1.28 -3.30
CA ILE A 115 -2.04 1.31 -2.23
C ILE A 115 -1.64 2.75 -1.89
N GLY A 116 -1.48 3.62 -2.89
CA GLY A 116 -1.09 5.00 -2.63
C GLY A 116 -2.18 5.87 -2.01
N CYS A 117 -3.43 5.67 -2.44
CA CYS A 117 -4.59 6.25 -1.75
C CYS A 117 -4.65 5.78 -0.29
N LEU A 118 -4.46 4.47 -0.03
CA LEU A 118 -4.42 3.92 1.33
C LEU A 118 -3.27 4.46 2.17
N GLU A 119 -2.09 4.66 1.59
CA GLU A 119 -0.93 5.23 2.29
C GLU A 119 -1.26 6.62 2.85
N SER A 120 -1.76 7.53 2.00
CA SER A 120 -2.16 8.88 2.39
C SER A 120 -3.25 8.85 3.47
N LEU A 121 -4.23 7.96 3.32
CA LEU A 121 -5.31 7.77 4.29
C LEU A 121 -4.79 7.29 5.64
N LEU A 122 -3.86 6.33 5.67
CA LEU A 122 -3.28 5.76 6.88
C LEU A 122 -2.40 6.76 7.64
N VAL A 123 -1.58 7.52 6.93
CA VAL A 123 -0.74 8.58 7.52
C VAL A 123 -1.59 9.67 8.18
N ALA A 124 -2.79 9.94 7.65
CA ALA A 124 -3.68 10.97 8.20
C ALA A 124 -4.43 10.57 9.49
N GLN A 125 -4.36 9.29 9.91
CA GLN A 125 -5.14 8.76 11.04
C GLN A 125 -4.62 9.23 12.40
N ASP A 126 -5.53 9.29 13.38
CA ASP A 126 -5.19 9.60 14.78
C ASP A 126 -5.15 8.34 15.65
N ALA A 127 -4.72 8.51 16.90
CA ALA A 127 -4.57 7.41 17.85
C ALA A 127 -5.89 6.66 18.11
N GLN A 128 -7.04 7.35 18.08
CA GLN A 128 -8.35 6.72 18.30
C GLN A 128 -8.71 5.79 17.15
N ALA A 129 -8.50 6.21 15.90
CA ALA A 129 -8.69 5.37 14.73
C ALA A 129 -7.79 4.12 14.78
N TRP A 130 -6.54 4.26 15.21
CA TRP A 130 -5.59 3.14 15.36
C TRP A 130 -5.92 2.18 16.52
N ALA A 131 -6.75 2.60 17.49
CA ALA A 131 -7.22 1.74 18.57
C ALA A 131 -8.32 0.77 18.12
N LEU A 132 -8.95 1.01 16.96
CA LEU A 132 -9.97 0.12 16.41
C LEU A 132 -9.37 -1.24 15.99
N PRO A 133 -10.11 -2.35 16.19
CA PRO A 133 -9.61 -3.69 15.88
C PRO A 133 -9.47 -3.92 14.37
N ALA A 134 -8.62 -4.86 13.97
CA ALA A 134 -8.42 -5.21 12.56
C ALA A 134 -9.63 -5.91 11.89
N SER A 135 -10.65 -6.30 12.67
CA SER A 135 -11.88 -6.90 12.17
C SER A 135 -12.83 -5.88 11.52
N SER A 136 -12.80 -4.61 11.95
CA SER A 136 -13.61 -3.52 11.38
C SER A 136 -12.89 -2.84 10.21
N LEU A 137 -13.56 -1.90 9.52
CA LEU A 137 -12.94 -1.03 8.51
C LEU A 137 -11.99 -0.01 9.17
N SER A 138 -10.90 -0.51 9.75
CA SER A 138 -9.94 0.25 10.55
C SER A 138 -8.58 0.40 9.85
N PRO A 139 -7.72 1.32 10.33
CA PRO A 139 -6.35 1.42 9.87
C PRO A 139 -5.57 0.10 10.01
N ARG A 140 -5.82 -0.67 11.07
CA ARG A 140 -5.20 -2.00 11.25
C ARG A 140 -5.62 -2.98 10.16
N ARG A 141 -6.89 -2.98 9.76
CA ARG A 141 -7.37 -3.82 8.65
C ARG A 141 -6.69 -3.45 7.34
N ALA A 142 -6.58 -2.15 7.05
CA ALA A 142 -5.89 -1.68 5.85
C ALA A 142 -4.41 -2.08 5.84
N VAL A 143 -3.68 -1.96 6.97
CA VAL A 143 -2.30 -2.44 7.08
C VAL A 143 -2.20 -3.95 6.87
N SER A 144 -3.13 -4.75 7.39
CA SER A 144 -3.17 -6.19 7.12
C SER A 144 -3.29 -6.49 5.62
N GLY A 145 -4.10 -5.72 4.89
CA GLY A 145 -4.20 -5.82 3.43
C GLY A 145 -2.88 -5.44 2.72
N LEU A 146 -2.24 -4.34 3.16
CA LEU A 146 -0.94 -3.91 2.62
C LEU A 146 0.16 -4.93 2.88
N LEU A 147 0.18 -5.59 4.04
CA LEU A 147 1.14 -6.66 4.35
C LEU A 147 0.96 -7.87 3.43
N GLY A 148 -0.27 -8.21 3.06
CA GLY A 148 -0.55 -9.22 2.04
C GLY A 148 0.02 -8.83 0.67
N LEU A 149 -0.25 -7.59 0.23
CA LEU A 149 0.29 -7.06 -1.03
C LEU A 149 1.81 -6.88 -1.04
N ALA A 150 2.43 -6.74 0.14
CA ALA A 150 3.89 -6.69 0.30
C ALA A 150 4.57 -8.05 0.09
N ALA A 151 3.78 -9.12 -0.11
CA ALA A 151 4.22 -10.44 -0.57
C ALA A 151 3.68 -10.79 -1.98
N ASP A 152 3.01 -9.86 -2.69
CA ASP A 152 2.47 -10.08 -4.03
C ASP A 152 3.56 -10.53 -5.00
N HIS A 153 3.24 -11.44 -5.93
CA HIS A 153 4.23 -11.97 -6.89
C HIS A 153 4.78 -10.89 -7.84
N ARG A 154 4.00 -9.84 -8.14
CA ARG A 154 4.35 -8.77 -9.09
C ARG A 154 5.29 -7.77 -8.43
N PRO A 155 6.53 -7.59 -8.93
CA PRO A 155 7.54 -6.74 -8.28
C PRO A 155 7.09 -5.30 -8.03
N LYS A 156 6.35 -4.68 -8.97
CA LYS A 156 5.89 -3.29 -8.86
C LYS A 156 4.80 -3.10 -7.79
N VAL A 157 3.92 -4.10 -7.61
CA VAL A 157 2.87 -4.05 -6.58
C VAL A 157 3.51 -4.25 -5.21
N ARG A 158 4.35 -5.29 -5.09
CA ARG A 158 5.10 -5.60 -3.88
C ARG A 158 5.93 -4.43 -3.39
N LYS A 159 6.72 -3.83 -4.28
CA LYS A 159 7.55 -2.66 -3.94
C LYS A 159 6.70 -1.48 -3.49
N ARG A 160 5.60 -1.18 -4.18
CA ARG A 160 4.69 -0.08 -3.81
C ARG A 160 4.06 -0.28 -2.43
N ALA A 161 3.68 -1.51 -2.08
CA ALA A 161 3.13 -1.86 -0.76
C ALA A 161 4.19 -1.74 0.35
N GLN A 162 5.41 -2.22 0.10
CA GLN A 162 6.53 -2.07 1.03
C GLN A 162 6.89 -0.61 1.29
N ASP A 163 6.93 0.22 0.24
CA ASP A 163 7.21 1.66 0.37
C ASP A 163 6.10 2.36 1.18
N ALA A 164 4.82 2.02 0.92
CA ALA A 164 3.69 2.52 1.69
C ALA A 164 3.76 2.13 3.17
N LEU A 165 4.04 0.85 3.46
CA LEU A 165 4.21 0.38 4.84
C LEU A 165 5.34 1.12 5.55
N SER A 166 6.49 1.30 4.88
CA SER A 166 7.61 2.05 5.44
C SER A 166 7.24 3.49 5.75
N ASN A 167 6.50 4.16 4.85
CA ASN A 167 6.07 5.54 5.08
C ASN A 167 5.05 5.65 6.21
N VAL A 168 4.05 4.76 6.27
CA VAL A 168 3.08 4.72 7.37
C VAL A 168 3.79 4.55 8.72
N LEU A 169 4.69 3.58 8.83
CA LEU A 169 5.42 3.33 10.09
C LEU A 169 6.31 4.51 10.51
N LYS A 170 6.87 5.27 9.54
CA LYS A 170 7.66 6.48 9.80
C LYS A 170 6.83 7.70 10.24
N ASN A 171 5.51 7.65 10.09
CA ASN A 171 4.61 8.74 10.44
C ASN A 171 3.58 8.29 11.49
N PRO A 172 4.01 8.04 12.75
CA PRO A 172 3.08 7.66 13.81
C PRO A 172 2.11 8.79 14.15
N PRO A 173 0.87 8.45 14.56
CA PRO A 173 -0.06 9.45 15.07
C PRO A 173 0.53 10.11 16.34
N PRO A 174 0.21 11.39 16.61
CA PRO A 174 0.59 12.03 17.87
C PRO A 174 0.12 11.21 19.07
N SER A 175 1.07 10.66 19.84
CA SER A 175 0.79 9.79 20.99
C SER A 175 1.98 9.79 21.96
N PRO A 176 1.80 9.38 23.23
CA PRO A 176 2.92 9.23 24.16
C PRO A 176 3.82 8.02 23.85
N SER A 177 3.40 7.13 22.94
CA SER A 177 4.20 5.98 22.49
C SER A 177 5.22 6.41 21.43
N LEU A 178 6.44 5.89 21.54
CA LEU A 178 7.46 6.02 20.50
C LEU A 178 7.17 5.11 19.30
N ASP A 179 6.54 3.96 19.55
CA ASP A 179 6.25 2.97 18.51
C ASP A 179 4.94 3.29 17.80
N HIS A 180 4.94 3.08 16.47
CA HIS A 180 3.73 3.18 15.67
C HIS A 180 2.72 2.09 16.10
N PRO A 181 1.41 2.37 16.23
CA PRO A 181 0.40 1.39 16.67
C PRO A 181 0.32 0.10 15.83
N ALA A 182 0.80 0.15 14.60
CA ALA A 182 0.89 -0.97 13.65
C ALA A 182 2.22 -1.76 13.70
N SER A 183 3.26 -1.29 14.41
CA SER A 183 4.59 -1.91 14.42
C SER A 183 4.54 -3.37 14.86
N ASP A 184 3.78 -3.67 15.93
CA ASP A 184 3.64 -5.06 16.43
C ASP A 184 3.09 -6.02 15.39
N MET A 185 2.03 -5.61 14.71
CA MET A 185 1.33 -6.43 13.70
C MET A 185 2.16 -6.58 12.43
N ALA A 186 2.87 -5.52 12.03
CA ALA A 186 3.80 -5.56 10.90
C ALA A 186 4.97 -6.51 11.18
N ALA A 187 5.59 -6.41 12.36
CA ALA A 187 6.66 -7.30 12.78
C ALA A 187 6.20 -8.77 12.85
N GLU A 188 5.07 -9.06 13.50
CA GLU A 188 4.51 -10.43 13.57
C GLU A 188 4.21 -11.03 12.20
N THR A 189 3.57 -10.26 11.33
CA THR A 189 3.17 -10.76 10.01
C THR A 189 4.39 -11.01 9.13
N SER A 190 5.38 -10.11 9.15
CA SER A 190 6.62 -10.28 8.40
C SER A 190 7.49 -11.43 8.91
N MET A 191 7.59 -11.62 10.23
CA MET A 191 8.27 -12.79 10.82
C MET A 191 7.58 -14.09 10.41
N ARG A 192 6.25 -14.16 10.48
CA ARG A 192 5.49 -15.34 10.05
C ARG A 192 5.68 -15.65 8.56
N LEU A 193 5.62 -14.63 7.69
CA LEU A 193 5.90 -14.82 6.27
C LEU A 193 7.33 -15.32 6.02
N LEU A 194 8.29 -14.83 6.79
CA LEU A 194 9.68 -15.29 6.73
C LEU A 194 9.83 -16.74 7.19
N GLN A 195 9.19 -17.10 8.30
CA GLN A 195 9.19 -18.47 8.81
C GLN A 195 8.55 -19.45 7.82
N ASP A 196 7.37 -19.12 7.28
CA ASP A 196 6.69 -19.94 6.27
C ASP A 196 7.54 -20.13 5.01
N ALA A 197 8.22 -19.07 4.55
CA ALA A 197 9.12 -19.15 3.40
C ALA A 197 10.35 -20.02 3.70
N ALA A 198 10.97 -19.87 4.87
CA ALA A 198 12.12 -20.66 5.29
C ALA A 198 11.78 -22.15 5.39
N GLU A 199 10.63 -22.49 5.98
CA GLU A 199 10.17 -23.87 6.08
C GLU A 199 9.90 -24.51 4.71
N LYS A 200 9.28 -23.76 3.79
CA LYS A 200 9.06 -24.21 2.40
C LYS A 200 10.38 -24.43 1.68
N SER A 201 11.33 -23.52 1.82
CA SER A 201 12.67 -23.63 1.26
C SER A 201 13.40 -24.90 1.76
N ALA A 202 13.37 -25.13 3.07
CA ALA A 202 13.99 -26.30 3.69
C ALA A 202 13.35 -27.62 3.23
N LYS A 203 12.02 -27.67 3.08
CA LYS A 203 11.31 -28.85 2.56
C LYS A 203 11.66 -29.12 1.09
N ALA A 204 11.74 -28.09 0.25
CA ALA A 204 12.12 -28.22 -1.15
C ALA A 204 13.55 -28.77 -1.31
N LYS A 205 14.51 -28.31 -0.49
CA LYS A 205 15.89 -28.84 -0.47
C LYS A 205 15.93 -30.33 -0.10
N LYS A 206 15.16 -30.77 0.90
CA LYS A 206 15.11 -32.20 1.32
C LYS A 206 14.52 -33.12 0.23
N ALA A 207 13.57 -32.62 -0.55
CA ALA A 207 12.93 -33.39 -1.63
C ALA A 207 13.82 -33.52 -2.88
N LYS A 208 14.68 -32.53 -3.18
CA LYS A 208 15.58 -32.51 -4.34
C LYS A 208 17.01 -32.98 -4.00
N LYS A 209 17.18 -34.13 -3.34
CA LYS A 209 18.52 -34.75 -3.14
C LYS A 209 19.21 -34.99 -4.50
N GLY A 210 20.09 -34.08 -4.93
CA GLY A 210 20.98 -34.28 -6.08
C GLY A 210 20.87 -33.29 -7.25
N ALA A 211 20.01 -32.26 -7.21
CA ALA A 211 20.02 -31.19 -8.21
C ALA A 211 20.81 -29.98 -7.68
N LYS A 212 21.69 -29.40 -8.52
CA LYS A 212 22.63 -28.30 -8.23
C LYS A 212 22.08 -27.29 -7.22
N GLU A 213 22.90 -26.96 -6.21
CA GLU A 213 22.68 -26.10 -5.02
C GLU A 213 22.25 -24.66 -5.27
N GLN A 214 21.87 -24.29 -6.50
CA GLN A 214 21.69 -22.91 -6.93
C GLN A 214 20.24 -22.61 -7.31
N GLU A 215 19.28 -22.96 -6.46
CA GLU A 215 17.92 -22.46 -6.59
C GLU A 215 17.71 -21.37 -5.52
N ASN A 216 17.94 -20.13 -5.94
CA ASN A 216 17.63 -18.94 -5.17
C ASN A 216 16.11 -18.96 -4.89
N ASP A 217 15.68 -19.08 -3.63
CA ASP A 217 14.26 -19.08 -3.26
C ASP A 217 13.74 -17.64 -3.24
N PRO A 218 13.00 -17.19 -4.27
CA PRO A 218 12.60 -15.80 -4.37
C PRO A 218 11.63 -15.42 -3.26
N ALA A 219 10.82 -16.37 -2.76
CA ALA A 219 9.86 -16.12 -1.70
C ALA A 219 10.57 -15.83 -0.37
N LEU A 220 11.64 -16.58 -0.06
CA LEU A 220 12.47 -16.32 1.11
C LEU A 220 13.16 -14.95 1.02
N MET A 221 13.73 -14.61 -0.14
CA MET A 221 14.35 -13.30 -0.36
C MET A 221 13.35 -12.15 -0.24
N HIS A 222 12.13 -12.31 -0.76
CA HIS A 222 11.08 -11.30 -0.63
C HIS A 222 10.61 -11.13 0.82
N ALA A 223 10.51 -12.23 1.59
CA ALA A 223 10.15 -12.15 3.00
C ALA A 223 11.24 -11.47 3.83
N LEU A 224 12.52 -11.78 3.59
CA LEU A 224 13.66 -11.09 4.19
C LEU A 224 13.65 -9.59 3.85
N GLN A 225 13.35 -9.24 2.59
CA GLN A 225 13.24 -7.85 2.17
C GLN A 225 12.10 -7.12 2.87
N LEU A 226 10.95 -7.77 3.09
CA LEU A 226 9.84 -7.20 3.86
C LEU A 226 10.24 -6.95 5.33
N VAL A 227 10.88 -7.92 5.97
CA VAL A 227 11.43 -7.78 7.33
C VAL A 227 12.38 -6.58 7.40
N LYS A 228 13.31 -6.46 6.44
CA LYS A 228 14.22 -5.30 6.35
C LYS A 228 13.46 -3.98 6.21
N VAL A 229 12.41 -3.92 5.39
CA VAL A 229 11.61 -2.70 5.19
C VAL A 229 10.92 -2.26 6.48
N ILE A 230 10.36 -3.19 7.23
CA ILE A 230 9.66 -2.90 8.50
C ILE A 230 10.69 -2.56 9.59
N ALA A 231 11.78 -3.30 9.69
CA ALA A 231 12.81 -3.08 10.70
C ALA A 231 13.56 -1.75 10.52
N THR A 232 13.71 -1.28 9.28
CA THR A 232 14.37 0.01 8.99
C THR A 232 13.41 1.19 8.88
N ALA A 233 12.09 0.96 8.95
CA ALA A 233 11.15 2.02 9.21
C ALA A 233 11.36 2.49 10.66
N ALA A 234 11.52 3.80 10.88
CA ALA A 234 11.78 4.35 12.21
C ALA A 234 10.73 3.84 13.21
N ASN A 235 11.17 3.20 14.30
CA ASN A 235 10.32 2.57 15.33
C ASN A 235 9.31 1.54 14.77
N GLY A 236 9.61 0.98 13.59
CA GLY A 236 8.78 -0.02 12.91
C GLY A 236 8.88 -1.42 13.51
N TRP A 237 9.97 -1.71 14.25
CA TRP A 237 10.15 -2.97 14.97
C TRP A 237 10.04 -2.78 16.48
N PRO A 238 9.11 -3.47 17.16
CA PRO A 238 9.02 -3.44 18.62
C PRO A 238 10.27 -4.07 19.26
N SER A 239 10.86 -3.39 20.24
CA SER A 239 12.09 -3.86 20.93
C SER A 239 11.94 -5.27 21.52
N ARG A 240 10.76 -5.57 22.09
CA ARG A 240 10.42 -6.88 22.65
C ARG A 240 10.41 -8.06 21.67
N LYS A 241 10.47 -7.80 20.36
CA LYS A 241 10.49 -8.83 19.30
C LYS A 241 11.83 -8.92 18.58
N ILE A 242 12.85 -8.21 19.03
CA ILE A 242 14.17 -8.23 18.41
C ILE A 242 14.81 -9.62 18.59
N ASP A 243 14.73 -10.21 19.79
CA ASP A 243 15.33 -11.52 20.06
C ASP A 243 14.74 -12.61 19.16
N SER A 244 13.41 -12.68 19.04
CA SER A 244 12.74 -13.63 18.15
C SER A 244 13.11 -13.44 16.67
N LEU A 245 13.32 -12.20 16.24
CA LEU A 245 13.80 -11.92 14.88
C LEU A 245 15.23 -12.43 14.70
N CYS A 246 16.13 -12.14 15.65
CA CYS A 246 17.53 -12.59 15.61
C CYS A 246 17.63 -14.12 15.60
N GLU A 247 16.87 -14.81 16.44
CA GLU A 247 16.81 -16.27 16.47
C GLU A 247 16.38 -16.85 15.11
N LEU A 248 15.32 -16.30 14.51
CA LEU A 248 14.82 -16.71 13.19
C LEU A 248 15.87 -16.48 12.09
N LEU A 249 16.50 -15.31 12.07
CA LEU A 249 17.54 -14.99 11.08
C LEU A 249 18.78 -15.89 11.24
N LEU A 250 19.20 -16.18 12.48
CA LEU A 250 20.30 -17.09 12.77
C LEU A 250 19.98 -18.54 12.37
N ALA A 251 18.73 -18.98 12.54
CA ALA A 251 18.29 -20.29 12.09
C ALA A 251 18.33 -20.41 10.55
N ILE A 252 17.93 -19.36 9.84
CA ILE A 252 17.96 -19.29 8.37
C ILE A 252 19.41 -19.25 7.86
N SER A 253 20.30 -18.45 8.46
CA SER A 253 21.70 -18.37 8.02
C SER A 253 22.45 -19.70 8.18
N LYS A 254 22.21 -20.43 9.28
CA LYS A 254 22.75 -21.77 9.51
C LYS A 254 22.27 -22.82 8.50
N SER A 255 21.18 -22.56 7.76
CA SER A 255 20.56 -23.50 6.82
C SER A 255 21.14 -23.48 5.39
N SER A 256 22.35 -22.90 5.23
CA SER A 256 23.09 -22.77 3.96
C SER A 256 22.35 -21.97 2.89
N HIS A 257 22.49 -20.65 2.97
CA HIS A 257 22.36 -19.75 1.81
C HIS A 257 23.73 -19.09 1.63
N GLU A 258 24.52 -19.50 0.63
CA GLU A 258 25.86 -18.94 0.34
C GLU A 258 25.84 -17.47 -0.13
N PHE A 259 24.68 -16.79 -0.10
CA PHE A 259 24.51 -15.41 -0.59
C PHE A 259 23.76 -14.48 0.38
N LEU A 260 23.59 -14.88 1.66
CA LEU A 260 23.23 -13.97 2.76
C LEU A 260 24.50 -13.40 3.38
#